data_AF-A0A6S6SCB8-F1
#
_entry.id   AF-A0A6S6SCB8-F1
#
_cell.length_a   1.000
_cell.length_b   1.000
_cell.length_c   1.000
_cell.angle_alpha   90.00
_cell.angle_beta   90.00
_cell.angle_gamma   90.00
#
_symmetry.space_group_name_H-M   'P 1'
#
loop_
_entity.id
_entity.type
_entity.pdbx_description
1 polymer ?
#
loop_
_entity_poly.entity_id
_entity_poly.type
_entity_poly.pdbx_seq_one_letter_code
_entity_poly.pdbx_strand_id
1 'polypeptide(L)'
;MSKVLLKLMCLLCIAPAWASDITLSPDHFAWHTRLSDTKNSLREVTIPTPLLAHLERNDLGDIRVFNAEGQTVPHQFSSQDAEDQKSQHTLRFYPFTQKQAENPATIQIKVLQ
;
A
#
# COMPACT_ATOMS: atom_id res chain seq x y z
N MET A 1 13.14 52.29 -9.37
CA MET A 1 12.89 51.22 -8.39
C MET A 1 14.21 50.54 -8.07
N SER A 2 14.62 50.59 -6.79
CA SER A 2 15.99 50.33 -6.35
C SER A 2 16.41 48.88 -6.57
N LYS A 3 17.60 48.66 -7.18
CA LYS A 3 18.23 47.35 -7.40
C LYS A 3 18.40 46.54 -6.11
N VAL A 4 18.32 47.19 -4.95
CA VAL A 4 18.34 46.58 -3.61
C VAL A 4 17.06 45.78 -3.35
N LEU A 5 15.90 46.29 -3.79
CA LEU A 5 14.61 45.61 -3.62
C LEU A 5 14.59 44.29 -4.43
N LEU A 6 15.15 44.31 -5.64
CA LEU A 6 15.24 43.14 -6.51
C LEU A 6 16.18 42.06 -5.93
N LYS A 7 17.29 42.47 -5.30
CA LYS A 7 18.21 41.53 -4.63
C LYS A 7 17.59 40.91 -3.38
N LEU A 8 16.84 41.69 -2.60
CA LEU A 8 16.13 41.19 -1.41
C LEU A 8 15.05 40.16 -1.79
N MET A 9 14.33 40.40 -2.88
CA MET A 9 13.29 39.50 -3.40
C MET A 9 13.88 38.19 -3.96
N CYS A 10 15.03 38.25 -4.63
CA CYS A 10 15.71 37.04 -5.12
C CYS A 10 16.26 36.17 -3.97
N LEU A 11 16.71 36.79 -2.88
CA LEU A 11 17.24 36.07 -1.71
C LEU A 11 16.14 35.31 -0.95
N LEU A 12 14.90 35.81 -0.95
CA LEU A 12 13.76 35.17 -0.28
C LEU A 12 13.28 33.90 -0.99
N CYS A 13 13.55 33.74 -2.29
CA CYS A 13 13.17 32.57 -3.08
C CYS A 13 14.13 31.37 -2.93
N ILE A 14 15.25 31.51 -2.21
CA ILE A 14 16.27 30.46 -2.04
C ILE A 14 16.12 29.74 -0.68
N ALA A 15 15.07 30.04 0.10
CA ALA A 15 14.80 29.30 1.32
C ALA A 15 14.61 27.81 0.97
N PRO A 16 15.44 26.89 1.48
CA PRO A 16 15.20 25.47 1.32
C PRO A 16 13.88 25.17 2.02
N ALA A 17 12.90 24.67 1.26
CA ALA A 17 11.73 24.05 1.84
C ALA A 17 12.23 22.78 2.55
N TRP A 18 12.61 22.92 3.82
CA TRP A 18 12.73 21.79 4.72
C TRP A 18 11.30 21.28 4.91
N ALA A 19 10.85 20.43 3.99
CA ALA A 19 9.78 19.52 4.26
C ALA A 19 10.31 18.62 5.38
N SER A 20 9.98 18.99 6.62
CA SER A 20 10.15 18.10 7.76
C SER A 20 9.37 16.84 7.42
N ASP A 21 10.09 15.75 7.14
CA ASP A 21 9.52 14.42 6.97
C ASP A 21 8.81 14.10 8.29
N ILE A 22 7.49 14.34 8.32
CA ILE A 22 6.66 13.96 9.46
C ILE A 22 6.70 12.45 9.46
N THR A 23 7.46 11.88 10.41
CA THR A 23 7.44 10.44 10.65
C THR A 23 6.03 10.10 11.11
N LEU A 24 5.24 9.55 10.19
CA LEU A 24 3.88 9.10 10.46
C LEU A 24 3.93 7.95 11.46
N SER A 25 3.44 8.21 12.67
CA SER A 25 3.22 7.18 13.70
C SER A 25 1.79 6.64 13.57
N PRO A 26 1.54 5.36 13.92
CA PRO A 26 0.19 4.85 14.09
C PRO A 26 -0.69 5.78 14.93
N ASP A 27 -0.16 6.38 16.01
CA ASP A 27 -0.92 7.22 16.94
C ASP A 27 -1.49 8.51 16.32
N HIS A 28 -1.04 8.89 15.12
CA HIS A 28 -1.60 10.04 14.39
C HIS A 28 -2.94 9.73 13.71
N PHE A 29 -3.39 8.49 13.72
CA PHE A 29 -4.64 8.05 13.07
C PHE A 29 -5.75 7.83 14.09
N ALA A 30 -6.98 8.21 13.73
CA ALA A 30 -8.13 8.14 14.65
C ALA A 30 -8.68 6.73 14.87
N TRP A 31 -8.30 5.78 14.02
CA TRP A 31 -8.77 4.39 14.10
C TRP A 31 -7.66 3.40 13.75
N HIS A 32 -7.66 2.28 14.46
CA HIS A 32 -6.69 1.21 14.31
C HIS A 32 -7.38 -0.14 14.28
N THR A 33 -6.78 -1.04 13.51
CA THR A 33 -7.16 -2.45 13.49
C THR A 33 -5.92 -3.29 13.27
N ARG A 34 -5.92 -4.50 13.80
CA ARG A 34 -4.83 -5.46 13.60
C ARG A 34 -5.20 -6.41 12.47
N LEU A 35 -4.28 -6.60 11.53
CA LEU A 35 -4.41 -7.67 10.54
C LEU A 35 -4.35 -9.02 11.25
N SER A 36 -5.18 -9.97 10.84
CA SER A 36 -5.27 -11.29 11.47
C SER A 36 -3.94 -12.05 11.40
N ASP A 37 -3.56 -12.77 12.46
CA ASP A 37 -2.36 -13.61 12.46
C ASP A 37 -2.64 -14.95 11.77
N THR A 38 -2.53 -14.98 10.45
CA THR A 38 -2.73 -16.20 9.63
C THR A 38 -1.44 -16.65 8.96
N LYS A 39 -1.33 -17.95 8.65
CA LYS A 39 -0.17 -18.49 7.90
C LYS A 39 -0.18 -18.14 6.41
N ASN A 40 -1.29 -17.65 5.87
CA ASN A 40 -1.41 -17.30 4.46
C ASN A 40 -0.77 -15.93 4.20
N SER A 41 -0.50 -15.53 2.96
CA SER A 41 0.01 -14.17 2.66
C SER A 41 -1.10 -13.13 2.53
N LEU A 42 -2.31 -13.57 2.18
CA LEU A 42 -3.49 -12.72 2.04
C LEU A 42 -4.16 -12.48 3.39
N ARG A 43 -4.64 -11.25 3.57
CA ARG A 43 -5.31 -10.75 4.77
C ARG A 43 -6.53 -9.95 4.35
N GLU A 44 -7.60 -10.07 5.11
CA GLU A 44 -8.81 -9.28 4.93
C GLU A 44 -9.09 -8.50 6.23
N VAL A 45 -9.58 -7.27 6.07
CA VAL A 45 -10.00 -6.43 7.18
C VAL A 45 -11.23 -5.64 6.79
N THR A 46 -12.25 -5.64 7.65
CA THR A 46 -13.46 -4.86 7.43
C THR A 46 -13.30 -3.48 8.06
N ILE A 47 -13.50 -2.44 7.27
CA ILE A 47 -13.50 -1.06 7.74
C ILE A 47 -14.95 -0.66 8.06
N PRO A 48 -15.26 -0.23 9.29
CA PRO A 48 -16.59 0.27 9.63
C PRO A 48 -17.06 1.39 8.70
N THR A 49 -18.27 1.27 8.16
CA THR A 49 -18.89 2.27 7.28
C THR A 49 -18.89 3.70 7.85
N PRO A 50 -19.12 3.92 9.16
CA PRO A 50 -19.05 5.27 9.72
C PRO A 50 -17.67 5.92 9.56
N LEU A 51 -16.58 5.15 9.55
CA LEU A 51 -15.24 5.70 9.34
C LEU A 51 -15.01 6.13 7.89
N LEU A 52 -15.55 5.36 6.94
CA LEU A 52 -15.48 5.72 5.52
C LEU A 52 -16.13 7.09 5.25
N ALA A 53 -17.18 7.44 5.98
CA ALA A 53 -17.85 8.74 5.87
C ALA A 53 -17.00 9.93 6.38
N HIS A 54 -15.96 9.67 7.17
CA HIS A 54 -15.05 10.69 7.70
C HIS A 54 -13.71 10.76 6.94
N LEU A 55 -13.53 9.98 5.87
CA LEU A 55 -12.35 10.10 5.02
C LEU A 55 -12.43 11.43 4.25
N GLU A 56 -11.35 12.20 4.30
CA GLU A 56 -11.26 13.47 3.57
C GLU A 56 -10.93 13.23 2.11
N ARG A 57 -10.19 12.14 1.83
CA ARG A 57 -9.74 11.80 0.49
C ARG A 57 -10.53 10.64 -0.10
N ASN A 58 -11.07 10.86 -1.29
CA ASN A 58 -11.80 9.83 -2.05
C ASN A 58 -10.89 8.70 -2.57
N ASP A 59 -9.58 8.91 -2.63
CA ASP A 59 -8.59 7.88 -3.03
C ASP A 59 -8.16 6.96 -1.88
N LEU A 60 -8.85 7.02 -0.73
CA LEU A 60 -8.52 6.31 0.49
C LEU A 60 -7.13 6.66 1.05
N GLY A 61 -6.56 7.79 0.64
CA GLY A 61 -5.23 8.23 1.05
C GLY A 61 -5.09 8.62 2.52
N ASP A 62 -6.13 8.51 3.33
CA ASP A 62 -6.11 8.64 4.79
C ASP A 62 -5.89 7.30 5.50
N ILE A 63 -5.88 6.19 4.76
CA ILE A 63 -5.57 4.86 5.27
C ILE A 63 -4.06 4.62 5.15
N ARG A 64 -3.45 4.06 6.19
CA ARG A 64 -2.05 3.62 6.19
C ARG A 64 -1.94 2.21 6.75
N VAL A 65 -1.00 1.44 6.22
CA VAL A 65 -0.62 0.13 6.73
C VAL A 65 0.75 0.27 7.39
N PHE A 66 0.85 -0.26 8.60
CA PHE A 66 2.08 -0.26 9.39
C PHE A 66 2.59 -1.69 9.62
N ASN A 67 3.89 -1.88 9.66
CA ASN A 67 4.51 -3.13 10.11
C ASN A 67 4.54 -3.23 11.65
N ALA A 68 5.11 -4.31 12.18
CA ALA A 68 5.21 -4.53 13.63
C ALA A 68 6.08 -3.48 14.34
N GLU A 69 7.01 -2.87 13.61
CA GLU A 69 7.90 -1.82 14.07
C GLU A 69 7.26 -0.42 14.00
N GLY A 70 6.00 -0.30 13.57
CA GLY A 70 5.28 0.97 13.46
C GLY A 70 5.67 1.82 12.25
N GLN A 71 6.36 1.23 11.27
CA GLN A 71 6.78 1.91 10.05
C GLN A 71 5.72 1.73 8.96
N THR A 72 5.48 2.78 8.18
CA THR A 72 4.56 2.70 7.04
C THR A 72 5.12 1.75 5.97
N VAL A 73 4.28 0.86 5.46
CA VAL A 73 4.62 -0.02 4.33
C VAL A 73 3.87 0.38 3.06
N PRO A 74 4.49 0.23 1.87
CA PRO A 74 3.80 0.45 0.60
C PRO A 74 2.57 -0.45 0.48
N HIS A 75 1.46 0.14 0.05
CA HIS A 75 0.20 -0.54 -0.18
C HIS A 75 -0.55 0.14 -1.33
N GLN A 76 -1.52 -0.57 -1.91
CA GLN A 76 -2.36 -0.05 -2.98
C GLN A 76 -3.80 -0.49 -2.72
N PHE A 77 -4.74 0.42 -2.93
CA PHE A 77 -6.16 0.10 -2.95
C PHE A 77 -6.55 -0.36 -4.34
N SER A 78 -7.21 -1.51 -4.42
CA SER A 78 -7.83 -2.00 -5.64
C SER A 78 -9.33 -2.01 -5.40
N SER A 79 -10.05 -1.24 -6.19
CA SER A 79 -11.50 -1.40 -6.29
C SER A 79 -11.74 -2.72 -7.02
N GLN A 80 -12.27 -3.71 -6.33
CA GLN A 80 -13.02 -4.74 -7.02
C GLN A 80 -14.31 -4.05 -7.47
N ASP A 81 -14.40 -3.73 -8.75
CA ASP A 81 -15.71 -3.52 -9.35
C ASP A 81 -16.54 -4.74 -8.96
N ALA A 82 -17.74 -4.51 -8.43
CA ALA A 82 -18.68 -5.56 -8.06
C ALA A 82 -19.23 -6.24 -9.32
N GLU A 83 -18.34 -6.69 -10.20
CA GLU A 83 -18.63 -7.74 -11.14
C GLU A 83 -18.16 -9.02 -10.47
N ASP A 84 -19.14 -9.73 -9.94
CA ASP A 84 -19.08 -11.07 -9.39
C ASP A 84 -18.71 -12.06 -10.51
N GLN A 85 -17.62 -11.82 -11.23
CA GLN A 85 -16.99 -12.82 -12.06
C GLN A 85 -16.10 -13.65 -11.15
N LYS A 86 -16.74 -14.59 -10.43
CA LYS A 86 -16.16 -15.91 -10.23
C LYS A 86 -15.88 -16.51 -11.60
N SER A 87 -14.87 -15.99 -12.29
CA SER A 87 -14.27 -16.63 -13.44
C SER A 87 -13.62 -17.88 -12.89
N GLN A 88 -14.37 -19.00 -12.92
CA GLN A 88 -13.78 -20.32 -12.80
C GLN A 88 -12.79 -20.47 -13.96
N HIS A 89 -11.57 -20.00 -13.75
CA HIS A 89 -10.47 -20.35 -14.60
C HIS A 89 -10.14 -21.81 -14.32
N THR A 90 -10.41 -22.67 -15.30
CA THR A 90 -9.84 -24.01 -15.33
C THR A 90 -8.32 -23.84 -15.31
N LEU A 91 -7.72 -24.04 -14.13
CA LEU A 91 -6.28 -24.12 -13.99
C LEU A 91 -5.81 -25.25 -14.91
N ARG A 92 -5.04 -24.92 -15.94
CA ARG A 92 -4.31 -25.94 -16.71
C ARG A 92 -3.21 -26.46 -15.80
N PHE A 93 -3.53 -27.49 -15.03
CA PHE A 93 -2.53 -28.28 -14.35
C PHE A 93 -1.68 -28.93 -15.43
N TYR A 94 -0.43 -28.50 -15.55
CA TYR A 94 0.56 -29.25 -16.31
C TYR A 94 0.65 -30.66 -15.69
N PRO A 95 0.80 -31.72 -16.50
CA PRO A 95 0.84 -33.09 -16.01
C PRO A 95 1.96 -33.20 -14.97
N PHE A 96 1.55 -33.28 -13.71
CA PHE A 96 2.43 -33.42 -12.57
C PHE A 96 2.55 -34.91 -12.29
N THR A 97 3.70 -35.49 -12.62
CA THR A 97 3.97 -36.90 -12.34
C THR A 97 4.28 -37.08 -10.85
N GLN A 98 3.94 -38.23 -10.28
CA GLN A 98 4.21 -38.55 -8.88
C GLN A 98 5.70 -38.36 -8.50
N LYS A 99 6.62 -38.65 -9.43
CA LYS A 99 8.06 -38.40 -9.28
C LYS A 99 8.44 -36.92 -9.14
N GLN A 100 7.65 -36.00 -9.70
CA GLN A 100 7.86 -34.56 -9.56
C GLN A 100 7.31 -34.02 -8.23
N ALA A 101 6.31 -34.69 -7.65
CA ALA A 101 5.75 -34.38 -6.33
C ALA A 101 6.72 -34.67 -5.19
N GLU A 102 7.57 -35.68 -5.36
CA GLU A 102 8.56 -36.12 -4.37
C GLU A 102 9.78 -35.19 -4.29
N ASN A 103 9.93 -34.26 -5.24
CA ASN A 103 11.03 -33.29 -5.24
C ASN A 103 10.52 -31.87 -4.90
N PRO A 104 10.67 -31.41 -3.64
CA PRO A 104 10.17 -30.13 -3.17
C PRO A 104 10.82 -28.90 -3.84
N ALA A 105 11.89 -29.08 -4.62
CA ALA A 105 12.59 -28.01 -5.35
C ALA A 105 12.03 -27.74 -6.76
N THR A 106 10.92 -28.39 -7.16
CA THR A 106 10.47 -28.43 -8.57
C THR A 106 9.57 -27.27 -8.99
N ILE A 107 9.00 -26.51 -8.05
CA ILE A 107 8.14 -25.37 -8.41
C ILE A 107 9.03 -24.16 -8.72
N GLN A 108 9.35 -23.97 -10.00
CA GLN A 108 10.04 -22.78 -10.49
C GLN A 108 9.06 -21.88 -11.24
N ILE A 109 8.78 -20.70 -10.68
CA ILE A 109 8.05 -19.64 -11.39
C ILE A 109 9.10 -18.84 -12.17
N LYS A 110 9.03 -18.83 -13.50
CA LYS A 110 9.85 -17.97 -14.37
C LYS A 110 8.94 -17.01 -15.10
N VAL A 111 9.20 -15.72 -14.93
CA VAL A 111 8.50 -14.64 -15.65
C VAL A 111 9.45 -14.10 -16.70
N LEU A 112 9.00 -14.03 -17.95
CA LEU A 112 9.76 -13.43 -19.04
C LEU A 112 9.75 -11.90 -18.86
N GLN A 113 10.91 -11.27 -18.98
CA GLN A 113 11.02 -9.82 -19.20
C GLN A 113 11.11 -9.54 -20.70
#